data_AF-A0A453D592-F1
#
_entry.id   AF-A0A453D592-F1
#
_cell.length_a   1.000
_cell.length_b   1.000
_cell.length_c   1.000
_cell.angle_alpha   90.00
_cell.angle_beta   90.00
_cell.angle_gamma   90.00
#
_symmetry.space_group_name_H-M   'P 1'
#
loop_
_entity.id
_entity.type
_entity.pdbx_description
1 polymer ?
#
loop_
_entity_poly.entity_id
_entity_poly.type
_entity_poly.pdbx_seq_one_letter_code
_entity_poly.pdbx_strand_id
1 'polypeptide(L)'
;RGAIDEKIQKKEEMEQFEVELKAMREAAEWRRLQGISLEGDEELLAVPKQPEAPPTRDEWMTTLPPERKAGVPMHSTTAFSMNGKEGRGDTSAWTDSPLDRAQKAQQNYLEAYNKAKAIADGHEEQGKSANASLVDKYNSSKRSVSLVQKHRESKKEKKKQKQQRGKEEWEENHPWKPWDREKDLTAGRQNVALDPENTAQGLSSRFSSGAVQRNFL
;
A
#
# COMPACT_ATOMS: atom_id res chain seq x y z
N ARG A 1 -11.02 -48.28 -7.70
CA ARG A 1 -11.53 -47.12 -8.44
C ARG A 1 -13.01 -46.89 -8.09
N GLY A 2 -13.89 -47.89 -8.20
CA GLY A 2 -15.31 -47.77 -7.79
C GLY A 2 -15.61 -47.23 -6.38
N ALA A 3 -14.86 -47.61 -5.34
CA ALA A 3 -15.09 -47.09 -3.98
C ALA A 3 -14.78 -45.59 -3.80
N ILE A 4 -14.06 -44.96 -4.74
CA ILE A 4 -13.83 -43.51 -4.77
C ILE A 4 -14.99 -42.84 -5.51
N ASP A 5 -15.45 -43.45 -6.60
CA ASP A 5 -16.56 -42.96 -7.43
C ASP A 5 -17.87 -42.92 -6.63
N GLU A 6 -18.15 -43.96 -5.82
CA GLU A 6 -19.31 -43.97 -4.90
C GLU A 6 -19.27 -42.86 -3.84
N LYS A 7 -18.08 -42.44 -3.41
CA LYS A 7 -17.93 -41.33 -2.45
C LYS A 7 -18.14 -39.98 -3.12
N ILE A 8 -17.80 -39.86 -4.40
CA ILE A 8 -18.05 -38.66 -5.19
C ILE A 8 -19.54 -38.53 -5.44
N GLN A 9 -20.20 -39.60 -5.89
CA GLN A 9 -21.66 -39.61 -6.10
C GLN A 9 -22.41 -39.26 -4.82
N LYS A 10 -22.06 -39.85 -3.67
CA LYS A 10 -22.68 -39.50 -2.38
C LYS A 10 -22.48 -38.03 -2.00
N LYS A 11 -21.35 -37.42 -2.35
CA LYS A 11 -21.12 -35.99 -2.10
C LYS A 11 -21.96 -35.12 -3.04
N GLU A 12 -22.01 -35.48 -4.32
CA GLU A 12 -22.84 -34.78 -5.30
C GLU A 12 -24.32 -34.85 -4.94
N GLU A 13 -24.81 -36.01 -4.49
CA GLU A 13 -26.18 -36.18 -3.98
C GLU A 13 -26.46 -35.31 -2.76
N MET A 14 -25.51 -35.23 -1.82
CA MET A 14 -25.63 -34.36 -0.64
C MET A 14 -25.63 -32.87 -1.03
N GLU A 15 -24.74 -32.47 -1.94
CA GLU A 15 -24.69 -31.09 -2.45
C GLU A 15 -25.97 -30.72 -3.21
N GLN A 16 -26.51 -31.64 -4.01
CA GLN A 16 -27.80 -31.46 -4.69
C GLN A 16 -28.94 -31.29 -3.70
N PHE A 17 -28.97 -32.11 -2.64
CA PHE A 17 -29.97 -32.01 -1.59
C PHE A 17 -29.89 -30.67 -0.82
N GLU A 18 -28.67 -30.19 -0.54
CA GLU A 18 -28.46 -28.88 0.06
C GLU A 18 -28.94 -27.73 -0.82
N VAL A 19 -28.68 -27.81 -2.13
CA VAL A 19 -29.14 -26.83 -3.12
C VAL A 19 -30.66 -26.83 -3.20
N GLU A 20 -31.30 -28.00 -3.24
CA GLU A 20 -32.75 -28.13 -3.27
C GLU A 20 -33.40 -27.56 -2.00
N LEU A 21 -32.85 -27.87 -0.82
CA LEU A 21 -33.31 -27.28 0.45
C LEU A 21 -33.18 -25.76 0.46
N LYS A 22 -32.08 -25.23 -0.08
CA LYS A 22 -31.87 -23.78 -0.18
C LYS A 22 -32.90 -23.14 -1.12
N ALA A 23 -33.15 -23.76 -2.28
CA ALA A 23 -34.15 -23.30 -3.23
C ALA A 23 -35.57 -23.32 -2.63
N MET A 24 -35.92 -24.36 -1.87
CA MET A 24 -37.21 -24.45 -1.17
C MET A 24 -37.37 -23.34 -0.10
N ARG A 25 -36.30 -23.02 0.64
CA ARG A 25 -36.31 -21.91 1.60
C ARG A 25 -36.44 -20.55 0.94
N GLU A 26 -35.66 -20.28 -0.10
CA GLU A 26 -35.75 -19.03 -0.86
C GLU A 26 -37.16 -18.89 -1.46
N ALA A 27 -37.74 -19.96 -2.00
CA ALA A 27 -39.11 -19.96 -2.48
C ALA A 27 -40.14 -19.65 -1.38
N ALA A 28 -39.97 -20.21 -0.18
CA ALA A 28 -40.81 -19.89 0.98
C ALA A 28 -40.68 -18.41 1.41
N GLU A 29 -39.46 -17.85 1.41
CA GLU A 29 -39.23 -16.43 1.67
C GLU A 29 -39.90 -15.53 0.60
N TRP A 30 -39.80 -15.92 -0.67
CA TRP A 30 -40.46 -15.21 -1.78
C TRP A 30 -41.98 -15.20 -1.59
N ARG A 31 -42.59 -16.33 -1.22
CA ARG A 31 -44.04 -16.39 -0.96
C ARG A 31 -44.41 -15.52 0.24
N ARG A 32 -43.64 -15.54 1.32
CA ARG A 32 -43.83 -14.67 2.50
C ARG A 32 -43.80 -13.18 2.13
N LEU A 33 -42.85 -12.76 1.29
CA LEU A 33 -42.76 -11.37 0.81
C LEU A 33 -43.96 -10.97 -0.07
N GLN A 34 -44.55 -11.92 -0.78
CA GLN A 34 -45.77 -11.71 -1.57
C GLN A 34 -47.05 -11.81 -0.72
N GLY A 35 -46.94 -12.09 0.60
CA GLY A 35 -48.08 -12.24 1.51
C GLY A 35 -48.84 -13.55 1.34
N ILE A 36 -48.24 -14.54 0.67
CA ILE A 36 -48.81 -15.87 0.46
C ILE A 36 -48.05 -16.83 1.38
N SER A 37 -48.73 -17.52 2.29
CA SER A 37 -48.13 -18.58 3.10
C SER A 37 -48.68 -19.93 2.67
N LEU A 38 -47.79 -20.88 2.33
CA LEU A 38 -48.15 -22.28 2.12
C LEU A 38 -47.91 -23.05 3.42
N GLU A 39 -48.73 -24.08 3.67
CA GLU A 39 -48.53 -24.98 4.82
C GLU A 39 -47.18 -25.70 4.69
N GLY A 40 -46.34 -25.60 5.72
CA GLY A 40 -44.95 -26.10 5.74
C GLY A 40 -43.87 -25.05 5.48
N ASP A 41 -44.22 -23.85 4.97
CA ASP A 41 -43.24 -22.75 4.79
C ASP A 41 -42.68 -22.26 6.14
N GLU A 42 -43.50 -22.29 7.20
CA GLU A 42 -43.07 -22.00 8.57
C GLU A 42 -42.02 -22.99 9.07
N GLU A 43 -42.11 -24.27 8.70
CA GLU A 43 -41.12 -25.29 9.10
C GLU A 43 -39.78 -25.12 8.35
N LEU A 44 -39.84 -24.74 7.07
CA LEU A 44 -38.65 -24.46 6.26
C LEU A 44 -37.88 -23.23 6.75
N LEU A 45 -38.60 -22.25 7.30
CA LEU A 45 -38.06 -21.00 7.85
C LEU A 45 -37.69 -21.10 9.34
N ALA A 46 -38.29 -22.02 10.11
CA ALA A 46 -38.05 -22.20 11.54
C ALA A 46 -36.75 -22.93 11.89
N VAL A 47 -36.07 -23.53 10.90
CA VAL A 47 -34.72 -24.09 11.11
C VAL A 47 -33.80 -22.97 11.57
N PRO A 48 -33.08 -23.14 12.71
CA PRO A 48 -32.25 -22.09 13.27
C PRO A 48 -31.28 -21.60 12.21
N LYS A 49 -31.45 -20.33 11.83
CA LYS A 49 -30.54 -19.56 11.00
C LYS A 49 -29.13 -19.85 11.52
N GLN A 50 -28.30 -20.52 10.70
CA GLN A 50 -26.87 -20.68 10.97
C GLN A 50 -26.33 -19.35 11.50
N PRO A 51 -25.47 -19.35 12.54
CA PRO A 51 -25.10 -18.15 13.27
C PRO A 51 -24.74 -17.07 12.26
N GLU A 52 -25.58 -16.03 12.21
CA GLU A 52 -25.42 -14.90 11.32
C GLU A 52 -23.96 -14.48 11.37
N ALA A 53 -23.27 -14.54 10.24
CA ALA A 53 -21.95 -13.96 10.13
C ALA A 53 -22.03 -12.52 10.70
N PRO A 54 -21.03 -12.07 11.47
CA PRO A 54 -21.06 -10.75 12.08
C PRO A 54 -21.42 -9.71 11.02
N PRO A 55 -22.23 -8.68 11.35
CA PRO A 55 -22.82 -7.76 10.38
C PRO A 55 -21.73 -7.25 9.45
N THR A 56 -21.71 -7.77 8.23
CA THR A 56 -20.77 -7.35 7.21
C THR A 56 -21.18 -5.95 6.79
N ARG A 57 -20.32 -4.99 7.13
CA ARG A 57 -20.47 -3.58 6.72
C ARG A 57 -20.72 -3.54 5.21
N ASP A 58 -21.78 -2.84 4.81
CA ASP A 58 -22.23 -2.78 3.43
C ASP A 58 -21.09 -2.66 2.42
N GLU A 59 -21.22 -3.30 1.27
CA GLU A 59 -20.14 -3.37 0.28
C GLU A 59 -19.69 -1.97 -0.18
N TRP A 60 -20.59 -0.99 -0.28
CA TRP A 60 -20.27 0.41 -0.60
C TRP A 60 -19.41 1.11 0.47
N MET A 61 -19.39 0.55 1.68
CA MET A 61 -18.66 1.04 2.82
C MET A 61 -17.26 0.38 2.94
N THR A 62 -17.05 -0.83 2.43
CA THR A 62 -15.77 -1.55 2.57
C THR A 62 -15.00 -1.69 1.26
N THR A 63 -15.67 -1.60 0.11
CA THR A 63 -15.02 -1.67 -1.19
C THR A 63 -14.43 -0.31 -1.56
N LEU A 64 -13.12 -0.29 -1.77
CA LEU A 64 -12.43 0.89 -2.27
C LEU A 64 -12.83 1.11 -3.73
N PRO A 65 -12.98 2.36 -4.22
CA PRO A 65 -13.22 2.62 -5.63
C PRO A 65 -12.18 1.88 -6.49
N PRO A 66 -12.54 1.33 -7.67
CA PRO A 66 -11.66 0.50 -8.48
C PRO A 66 -10.34 1.18 -8.89
N GLU A 67 -10.30 2.51 -8.85
CA GLU A 67 -9.08 3.32 -9.03
C GLU A 67 -8.04 3.11 -7.92
N ARG A 68 -8.47 2.71 -6.72
CA ARG A 68 -7.63 2.45 -5.55
C ARG A 68 -7.62 0.96 -5.31
N LYS A 69 -6.67 0.25 -5.93
CA LYS A 69 -6.45 -1.18 -5.68
C LYS A 69 -6.13 -1.39 -4.19
N ALA A 70 -6.76 -2.38 -3.57
CA ALA A 70 -6.44 -2.77 -2.20
C ALA A 70 -4.96 -3.20 -2.10
N GLY A 71 -4.24 -2.70 -1.10
CA GLY A 71 -2.84 -3.08 -0.84
C GLY A 71 -1.77 -2.18 -1.46
N VAL A 72 -2.12 -1.15 -2.25
CA VAL A 72 -1.14 -0.13 -2.63
C VAL A 72 -0.97 0.84 -1.45
N PRO A 73 0.21 0.93 -0.83
CA PRO A 73 0.42 1.87 0.27
C PRO A 73 0.13 3.29 -0.23
N MET A 74 -0.63 4.05 0.56
CA MET A 74 -0.77 5.49 0.35
C MET A 74 0.63 6.06 0.11
N HIS A 75 0.78 6.75 -1.01
CA HIS A 75 2.05 7.15 -1.61
C HIS A 75 3.02 7.63 -0.54
N SER A 76 4.20 7.01 -0.47
CA SER A 76 5.31 7.50 0.36
C SER A 76 5.55 8.96 -0.02
N THR A 77 5.46 9.88 0.94
CA THR A 77 5.72 11.32 0.73
C THR A 77 7.14 11.60 0.25
N THR A 78 7.99 10.57 0.26
CA THR A 78 9.43 10.66 -0.03
C THR A 78 9.78 10.25 -1.46
N ALA A 79 8.85 9.70 -2.26
CA ALA A 79 9.14 9.30 -3.65
C ALA A 79 7.90 9.42 -4.57
N PHE A 80 8.13 9.86 -5.80
CA PHE A 80 7.09 9.88 -6.84
C PHE A 80 6.82 8.47 -7.38
N SER A 81 5.56 8.18 -7.71
CA SER A 81 5.21 6.91 -8.35
C SER A 81 5.89 6.80 -9.71
N MET A 82 6.70 5.75 -9.89
CA MET A 82 7.35 5.48 -11.18
C MET A 82 6.36 4.94 -12.23
N ASN A 83 5.24 4.41 -11.77
CA ASN A 83 4.17 3.92 -12.63
C ASN A 83 3.21 5.07 -12.93
N GLY A 84 2.76 5.16 -14.18
CA GLY A 84 1.71 6.09 -14.58
C GLY A 84 0.40 5.82 -13.82
N LYS A 85 -0.49 6.82 -13.78
CA LYS A 85 -1.83 6.64 -13.22
C LYS A 85 -2.60 5.68 -14.14
N GLU A 86 -2.80 4.45 -13.69
CA GLU A 86 -3.76 3.54 -14.32
C GLU A 86 -5.16 4.12 -14.07
N GLY A 87 -5.88 4.46 -15.14
CA GLY A 87 -7.24 4.99 -15.04
C GLY A 87 -8.23 3.96 -14.49
N ARG A 88 -9.48 4.39 -14.27
CA ARG A 88 -10.62 3.59 -13.75
C ARG A 88 -10.91 2.28 -14.49
N GLY A 89 -10.27 2.03 -15.63
CA GLY A 89 -10.54 0.89 -16.49
C GLY A 89 -11.80 1.10 -17.34
N ASP A 90 -12.25 0.02 -17.95
CA ASP A 90 -13.42 0.01 -18.81
C ASP A 90 -14.72 0.05 -17.98
N THR A 91 -15.52 1.09 -18.16
CA THR A 91 -16.77 1.31 -17.42
C THR A 91 -18.01 1.11 -18.30
N SER A 92 -17.85 0.68 -19.56
CA SER A 92 -18.98 0.49 -20.49
C SER A 92 -19.84 -0.74 -20.21
N ALA A 93 -19.49 -1.56 -19.21
CA ALA A 93 -20.20 -2.80 -18.90
C ALA A 93 -21.71 -2.61 -18.68
N TRP A 94 -22.14 -1.42 -18.24
CA TRP A 94 -23.56 -1.07 -18.04
C TRP A 94 -24.24 -0.44 -19.27
N THR A 95 -23.47 0.07 -20.24
CA THR A 95 -23.99 0.70 -21.46
C THR A 95 -24.00 -0.25 -22.66
N ASP A 96 -23.21 -1.32 -22.62
CA ASP A 96 -23.02 -2.21 -23.76
C ASP A 96 -24.19 -3.19 -23.94
N SER A 97 -24.63 -3.35 -25.19
CA SER A 97 -25.56 -4.41 -25.56
C SER A 97 -24.88 -5.79 -25.50
N PRO A 98 -25.64 -6.90 -25.44
CA PRO A 98 -25.05 -8.25 -25.46
C PRO A 98 -24.17 -8.52 -26.69
N LEU A 99 -24.50 -7.91 -27.83
CA LEU A 99 -23.71 -8.01 -29.06
C LEU A 99 -22.39 -7.22 -28.94
N ASP A 100 -22.46 -5.99 -28.44
CA ASP A 100 -21.28 -5.13 -28.25
C ASP A 100 -20.31 -5.77 -27.25
N ARG A 101 -20.85 -6.38 -26.19
CA ARG A 101 -20.06 -7.13 -25.20
C ARG A 101 -19.31 -8.30 -25.85
N ALA A 102 -19.96 -9.05 -26.74
CA ALA A 102 -19.33 -10.16 -27.45
C ALA A 102 -18.23 -9.68 -28.41
N GLN A 103 -18.48 -8.61 -29.17
CA GLN A 103 -17.48 -8.02 -30.06
C GLN A 103 -16.27 -7.48 -29.30
N LYS A 104 -16.51 -6.79 -28.18
CA LYS A 104 -15.45 -6.26 -27.32
C LYS A 104 -14.62 -7.37 -26.69
N ALA A 105 -15.25 -8.46 -26.25
CA ALA A 105 -14.54 -9.62 -25.74
C ALA A 105 -13.63 -10.25 -26.80
N GLN A 106 -14.08 -10.34 -28.06
CA GLN A 106 -13.24 -10.79 -29.17
C GLN A 106 -12.03 -9.87 -29.41
N GLN A 107 -12.24 -8.55 -29.40
CA GLN A 107 -11.16 -7.57 -29.57
C GLN A 107 -10.14 -7.66 -28.42
N ASN A 108 -10.61 -7.71 -27.17
CA ASN A 108 -9.75 -7.85 -26.00
C ASN A 108 -8.92 -9.13 -26.04
N TYR A 109 -9.51 -10.25 -26.52
CA TYR A 109 -8.79 -11.52 -26.69
C TYR A 109 -7.65 -11.39 -27.72
N LEU A 110 -7.93 -10.79 -28.87
CA LEU A 110 -6.93 -10.56 -29.91
C LEU A 110 -5.81 -9.63 -29.43
N GLU A 111 -6.16 -8.56 -28.71
CA GLU A 111 -5.17 -7.64 -28.14
C GLU A 111 -4.29 -8.32 -27.09
N ALA A 112 -4.89 -9.11 -26.18
CA ALA A 112 -4.14 -9.88 -25.18
C ALA A 112 -3.20 -10.90 -25.83
N TYR A 113 -3.65 -11.58 -26.88
CA TYR A 113 -2.82 -12.50 -27.66
C TYR A 113 -1.64 -11.77 -28.31
N ASN A 114 -1.89 -10.64 -28.97
CA ASN A 114 -0.83 -9.84 -29.60
C ASN A 114 0.18 -9.30 -28.57
N LYS A 115 -0.28 -8.85 -27.39
CA LYS A 115 0.60 -8.43 -26.28
C LYS A 115 1.45 -9.59 -25.77
N ALA A 116 0.84 -10.75 -25.52
CA ALA A 116 1.57 -11.94 -25.08
C ALA A 116 2.60 -12.39 -26.11
N LYS A 117 2.25 -12.32 -27.40
CA LYS A 117 3.16 -12.61 -28.51
C LYS A 117 4.31 -11.61 -28.58
N ALA A 118 4.06 -10.31 -28.44
CA ALA A 118 5.11 -9.29 -28.42
C ALA A 118 6.09 -9.47 -27.25
N ILE A 119 5.59 -9.88 -26.08
CA ILE A 119 6.42 -10.23 -24.91
C ILE A 119 7.28 -11.47 -25.23
N ALA A 120 6.69 -12.50 -25.83
CA ALA A 120 7.40 -13.72 -26.20
C ALA A 120 8.48 -13.49 -27.29
N ASP A 121 8.19 -12.61 -28.25
CA ASP A 121 9.11 -12.21 -29.32
C ASP A 121 10.20 -11.24 -28.82
N GLY A 122 10.23 -10.92 -27.52
CA GLY A 122 11.25 -10.07 -26.90
C GLY A 122 11.16 -8.59 -27.32
N HIS A 123 10.05 -8.19 -27.94
CA HIS A 123 9.77 -6.81 -28.34
C HIS A 123 9.25 -5.99 -27.15
N GLU A 124 9.95 -6.06 -26.01
CA GLU A 124 9.82 -5.05 -24.97
C GLU A 124 10.66 -3.83 -25.36
N GLU A 125 10.12 -2.97 -26.22
CA GLU A 125 10.62 -1.60 -26.40
C GLU A 125 10.41 -0.72 -25.13
N GLN A 126 9.83 -1.28 -24.07
CA GLN A 126 9.57 -0.64 -22.80
C GLN A 126 10.75 -0.82 -21.84
N GLY A 127 11.80 -0.01 -21.99
CA GLY A 127 12.83 0.04 -20.93
C GLY A 127 13.97 1.00 -21.16
N LYS A 128 14.32 1.27 -22.42
CA LYS A 128 15.22 2.38 -22.74
C LYS A 128 14.34 3.58 -23.04
N SER A 129 13.93 4.28 -21.98
CA SER A 129 13.30 5.60 -22.15
C SER A 129 14.13 6.37 -23.18
N ALA A 130 13.52 7.03 -24.16
CA ALA A 130 14.26 7.77 -25.17
C ALA A 130 15.31 8.71 -24.53
N ASN A 131 14.99 9.19 -23.33
CA ASN A 131 15.83 9.99 -22.44
C ASN A 131 17.07 9.27 -21.90
N ALA A 132 17.05 7.95 -21.68
CA ALA A 132 18.22 7.18 -21.24
C ALA A 132 19.36 7.28 -22.26
N SER A 133 19.03 7.11 -23.54
CA SER A 133 20.02 7.23 -24.63
C SER A 133 20.64 8.64 -24.72
N LEU A 134 19.86 9.67 -24.40
CA LEU A 134 20.30 11.06 -24.38
C LEU A 134 21.26 11.32 -23.21
N VAL A 135 20.91 10.83 -22.02
CA VAL A 135 21.73 10.95 -20.81
C VAL A 135 23.06 10.20 -20.96
N ASP A 136 23.05 9.02 -21.60
CA ASP A 136 24.28 8.25 -21.84
C ASP A 136 25.25 8.98 -22.78
N LYS A 137 24.74 9.58 -23.87
CA LYS A 137 25.54 10.42 -24.79
C LYS A 137 26.12 11.67 -24.11
N TYR A 138 25.34 12.29 -23.21
CA TYR A 138 25.81 13.43 -22.44
C TYR A 138 26.89 13.01 -21.42
N ASN A 139 26.68 11.90 -20.72
CA ASN A 139 27.63 11.39 -19.74
C ASN A 139 28.94 10.95 -20.41
N SER A 140 28.90 10.27 -21.56
CA SER A 140 30.11 9.84 -22.26
C SER A 140 30.96 11.01 -22.76
N SER A 141 30.34 12.12 -23.17
CA SER A 141 31.05 13.30 -23.67
C SER A 141 31.51 14.28 -22.58
N LYS A 142 30.77 14.43 -21.48
CA LYS A 142 31.05 15.43 -20.42
C LYS A 142 31.52 14.84 -19.09
N ARG A 143 31.37 13.53 -18.85
CA ARG A 143 31.82 12.85 -17.63
C ARG A 143 32.67 11.62 -17.98
N SER A 144 33.98 11.79 -17.93
CA SER A 144 34.93 10.69 -18.10
C SER A 144 34.80 9.58 -17.05
N VAL A 145 34.21 9.87 -15.87
CA VAL A 145 34.05 8.92 -14.76
C VAL A 145 32.70 9.10 -14.06
N SER A 146 31.99 7.99 -13.84
CA SER A 146 30.72 7.96 -13.09
C SER A 146 30.90 8.44 -11.64
N LEU A 147 29.90 9.12 -11.10
CA LEU A 147 29.90 9.59 -9.71
C LEU A 147 30.14 8.44 -8.70
N VAL A 148 29.58 7.26 -8.99
CA VAL A 148 29.78 6.05 -8.17
C VAL A 148 31.24 5.62 -8.20
N GLN A 149 31.88 5.70 -9.37
CA GLN A 149 33.28 5.32 -9.53
C GLN A 149 34.21 6.35 -8.86
N LYS A 150 33.96 7.65 -9.00
CA LYS A 150 34.65 8.71 -8.24
C LYS A 150 34.54 8.48 -6.72
N HIS A 151 33.38 8.05 -6.25
CA HIS A 151 33.17 7.77 -4.83
C HIS A 151 33.93 6.51 -4.36
N ARG A 152 33.99 5.48 -5.19
CA ARG A 152 34.77 4.26 -4.91
C ARG A 152 36.27 4.55 -4.89
N GLU A 153 36.77 5.33 -5.84
CA GLU A 153 38.17 5.75 -5.95
C GLU A 153 38.56 6.63 -4.75
N SER A 154 37.80 7.68 -4.45
CA SER A 154 38.04 8.55 -3.29
C SER A 154 37.95 7.80 -1.94
N LYS A 155 37.07 6.80 -1.78
CA LYS A 155 37.06 5.96 -0.58
C LYS A 155 38.33 5.11 -0.46
N LYS A 156 38.84 4.56 -1.57
CA LYS A 156 40.09 3.79 -1.58
C LYS A 156 41.29 4.68 -1.24
N GLU A 157 41.33 5.91 -1.75
CA GLU A 157 42.36 6.90 -1.42
C GLU A 157 42.34 7.30 0.05
N LYS A 158 41.17 7.62 0.60
CA LYS A 158 41.01 7.94 2.04
C LYS A 158 41.44 6.79 2.94
N LYS A 159 41.18 5.54 2.55
CA LYS A 159 41.63 4.36 3.31
C LYS A 159 43.16 4.22 3.28
N LYS A 160 43.80 4.51 2.14
CA LYS A 160 45.27 4.53 2.03
C LYS A 160 45.90 5.65 2.86
N GLN A 161 45.34 6.87 2.83
CA GLN A 161 45.80 7.99 3.66
C GLN A 161 45.63 7.73 5.17
N LYS A 162 44.50 7.14 5.60
CA LYS A 162 44.26 6.83 7.01
C LYS A 162 45.21 5.76 7.57
N GLN A 163 45.69 4.85 6.73
CA GLN A 163 46.69 3.86 7.12
C GLN A 163 48.09 4.48 7.32
N GLN A 164 48.44 5.51 6.56
CA GLN A 164 49.70 6.24 6.74
C GLN A 164 49.66 7.21 7.93
N ARG A 165 48.54 7.93 8.16
CA ARG A 165 48.41 8.87 9.29
C ARG A 165 48.06 8.21 10.63
N GLY A 166 47.47 7.01 10.60
CA GLY A 166 46.98 6.33 11.80
C GLY A 166 48.05 5.83 12.78
N LYS A 167 49.33 5.85 12.42
CA LYS A 167 50.43 5.38 13.28
C LYS A 167 51.20 6.50 13.97
N GLU A 168 51.24 7.70 13.39
CA GLU A 168 52.03 8.83 13.92
C GLU A 168 51.15 9.91 14.58
N GLU A 169 49.88 10.03 14.18
CA GLU A 169 48.96 11.09 14.67
C GLU A 169 48.06 10.64 15.83
N TRP A 170 48.00 9.33 16.10
CA TRP A 170 47.08 8.71 17.08
C TRP A 170 47.54 8.79 18.55
N GLU A 171 48.84 8.93 18.82
CA GLU A 171 49.35 8.96 20.20
C GLU A 171 49.31 10.35 20.85
N GLU A 172 49.25 11.45 20.06
CA GLU A 172 49.41 12.81 20.62
C GLU A 172 48.20 13.76 20.44
N ASN A 173 47.25 13.51 19.52
CA ASN A 173 46.20 14.49 19.19
C ASN A 173 44.77 13.93 19.28
N HIS A 174 44.32 13.60 20.51
CA HIS A 174 42.88 13.40 20.76
C HIS A 174 42.22 14.70 21.26
N PRO A 175 41.15 15.20 20.61
CA PRO A 175 40.46 16.43 21.01
C PRO A 175 39.57 16.27 22.25
N TRP A 176 39.47 15.05 22.80
CA TRP A 176 38.67 14.74 23.98
C TRP A 176 39.57 14.09 25.01
N LYS A 177 39.72 14.76 26.15
CA LYS A 177 40.38 14.21 27.33
C LYS A 177 39.52 13.06 27.89
N PRO A 178 40.10 11.91 28.27
CA PRO A 178 39.36 10.84 28.95
C PRO A 178 38.70 11.38 30.22
N TRP A 179 37.41 11.09 30.37
CA TRP A 179 36.58 11.55 31.48
C TRP A 179 37.15 11.08 32.81
N ASP A 180 37.43 12.02 33.71
CA ASP A 180 38.07 11.78 35.00
C ASP A 180 37.07 12.07 36.12
N ARG A 181 36.61 11.02 36.80
CA ARG A 181 35.53 11.08 37.80
C ARG A 181 35.85 12.02 38.96
N GLU A 182 37.12 12.20 39.29
CA GLU A 182 37.53 13.08 40.40
C GLU A 182 37.56 14.56 40.00
N LYS A 183 37.78 14.85 38.71
CA LYS A 183 37.89 16.23 38.19
C LYS A 183 36.60 16.74 37.56
N ASP A 184 35.87 15.85 36.89
CA ASP A 184 34.73 16.21 36.06
C ASP A 184 33.37 16.06 36.79
N LEU A 185 33.36 15.46 37.99
CA LEU A 185 32.13 15.28 38.80
C LEU A 185 31.78 16.51 39.66
N THR A 186 32.65 17.52 39.72
CA THR A 186 32.49 18.70 40.61
C THR A 186 31.92 19.94 39.94
N ALA A 187 31.30 19.83 38.75
CA ALA A 187 30.50 20.91 38.19
C ALA A 187 29.24 21.13 39.04
N GLY A 188 29.39 21.96 40.08
CA GLY A 188 28.38 22.25 41.09
C GLY A 188 27.09 22.81 40.51
N ARG A 189 26.00 22.63 41.25
CA ARG A 189 24.68 23.18 40.90
C ARG A 189 24.83 24.69 40.67
N GLN A 190 24.61 25.15 39.44
CA GLN A 190 24.48 26.58 39.19
C GLN A 190 23.21 27.07 39.89
N ASN A 191 23.37 27.82 40.97
CA ASN A 191 22.29 28.59 41.57
C ASN A 191 22.01 29.79 40.67
N VAL A 192 21.25 29.56 39.59
CA VAL A 192 20.74 30.63 38.75
C VAL A 192 19.51 31.20 39.44
N ALA A 193 19.58 32.47 39.87
CA ALA A 193 18.42 33.20 40.32
C ALA A 193 17.54 33.51 39.08
N LEU A 194 16.40 32.83 38.99
CA LEU A 194 15.43 33.10 37.94
C LEU A 194 14.65 34.37 38.33
N ASP A 195 14.79 35.43 37.53
CA ASP A 195 14.07 36.69 37.72
C ASP A 195 12.62 36.53 37.21
N PRO A 196 11.59 36.64 38.08
CA PRO A 196 10.20 36.37 37.71
C PRO A 196 9.70 37.30 36.58
N GLU A 197 10.17 38.53 36.51
CA GLU A 197 9.78 39.51 35.47
C GLU A 197 10.23 39.08 34.07
N ASN A 198 11.44 38.51 33.96
CA ASN A 198 11.97 38.00 32.70
C ASN A 198 11.21 36.74 32.24
N THR A 199 10.80 35.88 33.20
CA THR A 199 9.98 34.71 32.86
C THR A 199 8.58 35.07 32.38
N ALA A 200 7.97 36.14 32.91
CA ALA A 200 6.63 36.59 32.52
C ALA A 200 6.60 37.26 31.13
N GLN A 201 7.67 37.98 30.75
CA GLN A 201 7.80 38.56 29.41
C GLN A 201 7.88 37.50 28.30
N GLY A 202 8.57 36.38 28.54
CA GLY A 202 8.66 35.28 27.58
C GLY A 202 7.35 34.51 27.37
N LEU A 203 6.49 34.45 28.39
CA LEU A 203 5.22 33.72 28.35
C LEU A 203 4.07 34.56 27.76
N SER A 204 4.01 35.86 28.05
CA SER A 204 2.93 36.73 27.57
C SER A 204 2.97 37.03 26.08
N SER A 205 4.17 37.07 25.47
CA SER A 205 4.32 37.43 24.04
C SER A 205 3.82 36.35 23.07
N ARG A 206 3.80 35.08 23.48
CA ARG A 206 3.42 33.95 22.61
C ARG A 206 2.01 33.39 22.86
N PHE A 207 1.42 33.68 24.02
CA PHE A 207 0.10 33.15 24.39
C PHE A 207 -0.98 34.23 24.56
N SER A 208 -0.63 35.52 24.46
CA SER A 208 -1.61 36.61 24.40
C SER A 208 -2.14 36.79 22.97
N SER A 209 -2.82 35.76 22.44
CA SER A 209 -3.74 35.93 21.32
C SER A 209 -5.10 36.31 21.89
N GLY A 210 -5.49 37.56 21.67
CA GLY A 210 -6.72 38.15 22.16
C GLY A 210 -7.95 37.31 21.79
N ALA A 211 -8.85 37.21 22.78
CA ALA A 211 -10.27 36.90 22.73
C ALA A 211 -10.89 36.82 21.32
N VAL A 212 -10.85 35.65 20.69
CA VAL A 212 -11.74 35.32 19.57
C VAL A 212 -12.95 34.61 20.16
N GLN A 213 -14.03 35.36 20.43
CA GLN A 213 -15.35 34.79 20.70
C GLN A 213 -15.89 34.21 19.39
N ARG A 214 -15.90 32.89 19.27
CA ARG A 214 -16.50 32.19 18.13
C ARG A 214 -17.96 31.93 18.47
N ASN A 215 -18.86 32.72 17.89
CA ASN A 215 -20.30 32.44 17.94
C ASN A 215 -20.62 31.41 16.86
N PHE A 216 -21.15 30.25 17.25
CA PHE A 216 -21.73 29.28 16.32
C PHE A 216 -23.21 29.67 16.10
N LEU A 217 -23.61 29.83 14.83
CA LEU A 217 -25.02 29.75 14.42
C LEU A 217 -25.39 28.29 14.16
#